data_AF-A0A7S3VX81-F1
#
_entry.id   AF-A0A7S3VX81-F1
#
_cell.length_a   1.000
_cell.length_b   1.000
_cell.length_c   1.000
_cell.angle_alpha   90.00
_cell.angle_beta   90.00
_cell.angle_gamma   90.00
#
_symmetry.space_group_name_H-M   'P 1'
#
loop_
_entity.id
_entity.type
_entity.pdbx_description
1 polymer ?
#
loop_
_entity_poly.entity_id
_entity_poly.type
_entity_poly.pdbx_seq_one_letter_code
_entity_poly.pdbx_strand_id
1 'polypeptide(L)'
;CIVVLLALSASAQDSATWTMRLGRRQRDVCQESTGLMRLLSVMWGWVSGSEGGPCEVREAVCDDSLVTGLSVRNSATRLKGSDRDFYDFKLQCSGGWTSRWMGLRFEGDGDDVTKSMACPGEAVTGIEVIRGRVEKTDRDYLEFKLRCGRRWTGLLGLPFEGGGLIPDSRTATCPKGCIADGLRVTRGFQDWGDVDSYDMQLRCRCLDASKGEGEGAVGQKGPTLFGARAIGDTKRLVEEVKR
;
A
#
# COMPACT_ATOMS: atom_id res chain seq x y z
N CYS A 1 -25.36 51.77 -7.66
CA CYS A 1 -24.35 50.90 -7.01
C CYS A 1 -24.77 49.45 -7.19
N ILE A 2 -24.11 48.70 -8.07
CA ILE A 2 -24.36 47.26 -8.27
C ILE A 2 -23.36 46.51 -7.40
N VAL A 3 -23.87 45.80 -6.39
CA VAL A 3 -23.06 44.91 -5.55
C VAL A 3 -22.94 43.59 -6.31
N VAL A 4 -21.76 43.34 -6.87
CA VAL A 4 -21.41 42.07 -7.51
C VAL A 4 -20.98 41.10 -6.40
N LEU A 5 -21.86 40.18 -6.03
CA LEU A 5 -21.53 39.04 -5.17
C LEU A 5 -20.75 38.02 -6.00
N LEU A 6 -19.43 38.03 -5.86
CA LEU A 6 -18.56 36.96 -6.38
C LEU A 6 -18.73 35.72 -5.49
N ALA A 7 -19.53 34.77 -5.95
CA ALA A 7 -19.54 33.42 -5.39
C ALA A 7 -18.23 32.72 -5.77
N LEU A 8 -17.31 32.63 -4.81
CA LEU A 8 -16.13 31.77 -4.90
C LEU A 8 -16.57 30.32 -4.78
N SER A 9 -16.79 29.67 -5.92
CA SER A 9 -16.92 28.22 -6.02
C SER A 9 -15.57 27.60 -5.65
N ALA A 10 -15.38 27.25 -4.38
CA ALA A 10 -14.26 26.40 -3.98
C ALA A 10 -14.52 25.00 -4.55
N SER A 11 -13.95 24.72 -5.72
CA SER A 11 -13.83 23.35 -6.22
C SER A 11 -12.98 22.59 -5.19
N ALA A 12 -13.59 21.66 -4.45
CA ALA A 12 -12.87 20.71 -3.62
C ALA A 12 -11.90 19.95 -4.54
N GLN A 13 -10.62 20.32 -4.49
CA GLN A 13 -9.58 19.55 -5.15
C GLN A 13 -9.45 18.24 -4.37
N ASP A 14 -9.83 17.15 -5.04
CA ASP A 14 -9.65 15.77 -4.63
C ASP A 14 -8.13 15.50 -4.49
N SER A 15 -7.55 15.95 -3.38
CA SER A 15 -6.10 16.02 -3.19
C SER A 15 -5.60 14.68 -2.66
N ALA A 16 -5.42 13.74 -3.58
CA ALA A 16 -4.74 12.50 -3.27
C ALA A 16 -3.30 12.80 -2.81
N THR A 17 -2.91 12.26 -1.65
CA THR A 17 -1.57 12.46 -1.06
C THR A 17 -0.87 11.14 -0.83
N TRP A 18 0.46 11.14 -0.97
CA TRP A 18 1.27 9.95 -0.72
C TRP A 18 1.70 9.89 0.75
N THR A 19 1.63 8.71 1.36
CA THR A 19 2.19 8.48 2.69
C THR A 19 3.72 8.59 2.68
N MET A 20 4.33 8.64 3.86
CA MET A 20 5.79 8.51 3.99
C MET A 20 6.30 7.19 3.39
N ARG A 21 7.53 7.18 2.90
CA ARG A 21 8.21 5.98 2.41
C ARG A 21 8.49 4.99 3.55
N LEU A 22 8.12 3.73 3.34
CA LEU A 22 8.30 2.64 4.30
C LEU A 22 9.64 1.90 4.20
N GLY A 23 10.56 2.39 3.39
CA GLY A 23 11.84 1.74 3.18
C GLY A 23 12.97 2.17 4.12
N ARG A 24 14.19 1.64 3.90
CA ARG A 24 15.38 2.16 4.60
C ARG A 24 15.63 3.50 3.92
N ARG A 25 16.11 4.51 4.64
CA ARG A 25 16.50 5.78 4.00
C ARG A 25 17.54 5.43 2.94
N GLN A 26 17.11 5.27 1.68
CA GLN A 26 17.97 5.19 0.51
C GLN A 26 18.61 6.57 0.44
N ARG A 27 19.73 6.72 1.15
CA ARG A 27 20.54 7.94 1.12
C ARG A 27 20.94 8.14 -0.32
N ASP A 28 20.42 9.20 -0.92
CA ASP A 28 21.03 9.99 -1.97
C ASP A 28 21.20 9.35 -3.37
N VAL A 29 21.12 8.02 -3.52
CA VAL A 29 21.26 7.34 -4.83
C VAL A 29 19.96 7.34 -5.63
N CYS A 30 18.81 7.27 -4.94
CA CYS A 30 17.47 7.35 -5.54
C CYS A 30 16.79 8.70 -5.35
N GLN A 31 17.49 9.71 -4.83
CA GLN A 31 16.98 11.07 -4.89
C GLN A 31 16.86 11.43 -6.36
N GLU A 32 15.63 11.77 -6.74
CA GLU A 32 15.21 12.33 -8.01
C GLU A 32 16.37 13.07 -8.69
N SER A 33 16.98 12.46 -9.69
CA SER A 33 17.85 13.17 -10.63
C SER A 33 16.97 14.06 -11.51
N THR A 34 16.37 15.08 -10.89
CA THR A 34 15.82 16.27 -11.55
C THR A 34 17.01 17.12 -11.99
N GLY A 35 17.65 16.74 -13.09
CA GLY A 35 18.76 17.50 -13.66
C GLY A 35 19.67 16.68 -14.56
N LEU A 36 20.52 17.39 -15.31
CA LEU A 36 21.49 16.98 -16.36
C LEU A 36 22.12 15.57 -16.21
N MET A 37 22.30 15.10 -14.97
CA MET A 37 22.83 13.78 -14.63
C MET A 37 21.94 12.60 -15.08
N ARG A 38 20.61 12.77 -15.17
CA ARG A 38 19.71 11.76 -15.76
C ARG A 38 19.96 11.59 -17.26
N LEU A 39 20.31 12.68 -17.94
CA LEU A 39 20.60 12.68 -19.38
C LEU A 39 21.95 11.99 -19.64
N LEU A 40 22.94 12.22 -18.78
CA LEU A 40 24.24 11.54 -18.85
C LEU A 40 24.16 10.05 -18.52
N SER A 41 23.37 9.66 -17.51
CA SER A 41 23.21 8.23 -17.15
C SER A 41 22.39 7.45 -18.17
N VAL A 42 21.38 8.06 -18.79
CA VAL A 42 20.71 7.45 -19.96
C VAL A 42 21.71 7.35 -21.11
N MET A 43 22.45 8.40 -21.46
CA MET A 43 23.40 8.35 -22.58
C MET A 43 24.50 7.30 -22.38
N TRP A 44 24.96 7.09 -21.13
CA TRP A 44 25.93 6.03 -20.81
C TRP A 44 25.32 4.63 -20.84
N GLY A 45 24.07 4.47 -20.37
CA GLY A 45 23.34 3.20 -20.42
C GLY A 45 23.10 2.68 -21.86
N TRP A 46 22.93 3.59 -22.82
CA TRP A 46 22.85 3.24 -24.25
C TRP A 46 24.19 2.76 -24.83
N VAL A 47 25.32 3.21 -24.27
CA VAL A 47 26.67 2.81 -24.69
C VAL A 47 27.11 1.50 -24.01
N SER A 48 26.69 1.25 -22.77
CA SER A 48 27.08 0.05 -22.01
C SER A 48 26.11 -1.13 -22.14
N GLY A 49 24.95 -0.95 -22.78
CA GLY A 49 23.91 -1.98 -22.83
C GLY A 49 23.24 -2.27 -21.48
N SER A 50 23.49 -1.46 -20.45
CA SER A 50 22.77 -1.57 -19.17
C SER A 50 21.48 -0.76 -19.25
N GLU A 51 20.40 -1.40 -19.70
CA GLU A 51 19.06 -0.85 -19.53
C GLU A 51 18.75 -0.85 -18.03
N GLY A 52 18.80 0.28 -17.35
CA GLY A 52 18.36 0.40 -15.96
C GLY A 52 19.14 1.43 -15.18
N GLY A 53 18.49 2.54 -14.79
CA GLY A 53 19.04 3.44 -13.80
C GLY A 53 19.14 2.75 -12.42
N PRO A 54 19.79 3.39 -11.44
CA PRO A 54 20.02 2.82 -10.10
C PRO A 54 18.72 2.62 -9.29
N CYS A 55 17.59 3.08 -9.81
CA CYS A 55 16.29 2.97 -9.16
C CYS A 55 15.17 2.77 -10.18
N GLU A 56 14.18 1.97 -9.80
CA GLU A 56 12.96 1.76 -10.53
C GLU A 56 11.76 2.22 -9.68
N VAL A 57 10.89 3.04 -10.25
CA VAL A 57 9.66 3.49 -9.58
C VAL A 57 8.47 3.04 -10.41
N ARG A 58 7.56 2.31 -9.78
CA ARG A 58 6.27 1.91 -10.37
C ARG A 58 5.14 2.33 -9.45
N GLU A 59 4.04 2.72 -10.06
CA GLU A 59 2.81 3.08 -9.34
C GLU A 59 1.60 2.45 -10.02
N ALA A 60 0.67 1.99 -9.20
CA ALA A 60 -0.64 1.53 -9.62
C ALA A 60 -1.70 2.29 -8.82
N VAL A 61 -2.74 2.74 -9.52
CA VAL A 61 -3.86 3.49 -8.96
C VAL A 61 -5.13 2.80 -9.41
N CYS A 62 -6.09 2.68 -8.49
CA CYS A 62 -7.45 2.25 -8.78
C CYS A 62 -8.22 3.49 -9.24
N ASP A 63 -8.31 3.69 -10.56
CA ASP A 63 -9.03 4.83 -11.14
C ASP A 63 -10.48 4.86 -10.63
N ASP A 64 -10.86 5.96 -9.98
CA ASP A 64 -12.16 6.21 -9.32
C ASP A 64 -12.68 5.10 -8.40
N SER A 65 -11.78 4.22 -7.93
CA SER A 65 -12.11 3.10 -7.08
C SER A 65 -11.07 2.92 -5.98
N LEU A 66 -11.36 2.04 -5.03
CA LEU A 66 -10.57 1.91 -3.81
C LEU A 66 -9.71 0.67 -3.89
N VAL A 67 -8.52 0.74 -3.31
CA VAL A 67 -7.69 -0.45 -3.12
C VAL A 67 -8.37 -1.33 -2.08
N THR A 68 -8.66 -2.57 -2.45
CA THR A 68 -9.27 -3.58 -1.59
C THR A 68 -8.32 -4.75 -1.33
N GLY A 69 -7.15 -4.81 -1.96
CA GLY A 69 -6.23 -5.93 -1.78
C GLY A 69 -4.89 -5.73 -2.46
N LEU A 70 -3.95 -6.61 -2.10
CA LEU A 70 -2.58 -6.66 -2.61
C LEU A 70 -2.22 -8.10 -2.95
N SER A 71 -1.63 -8.27 -4.11
CA SER A 71 -0.99 -9.51 -4.53
C SER A 71 0.48 -9.20 -4.75
N VAL A 72 1.32 -10.10 -4.27
CA VAL A 72 2.77 -10.03 -4.33
C VAL A 72 3.24 -11.30 -5.01
N ARG A 73 4.02 -11.15 -6.06
CA ARG A 73 4.83 -12.24 -6.60
C ARG A 73 6.28 -12.00 -6.22
N ASN A 74 6.96 -13.08 -5.89
CA ASN A 74 8.39 -13.05 -5.69
C ASN A 74 9.09 -14.18 -6.44
N SER A 75 10.32 -13.92 -6.84
CA SER A 75 11.24 -14.92 -7.39
C SER A 75 12.61 -14.71 -6.78
N ALA A 76 13.36 -15.79 -6.60
CA ALA A 76 14.74 -15.73 -6.14
C ALA A 76 15.63 -16.28 -7.24
N THR A 77 16.54 -15.45 -7.74
CA THR A 77 17.44 -15.84 -8.82
C THR A 77 18.83 -16.06 -8.29
N ARG A 78 19.38 -17.22 -8.65
CA ARG A 78 20.75 -17.64 -8.33
C ARG A 78 21.57 -17.66 -9.62
N LEU A 79 21.68 -16.52 -10.27
CA LEU A 79 22.60 -16.39 -11.41
C LEU A 79 24.01 -16.25 -10.87
N LYS A 80 24.98 -16.93 -11.50
CA LYS A 80 26.40 -17.05 -11.09
C LYS A 80 26.97 -15.73 -10.56
N GLY A 81 26.91 -15.52 -9.24
CA GLY A 81 27.49 -14.36 -8.55
C GLY A 81 26.49 -13.30 -8.04
N SER A 82 25.19 -13.46 -8.22
CA SER A 82 24.16 -12.60 -7.61
C SER A 82 23.01 -13.43 -7.06
N ASP A 83 22.84 -13.43 -5.74
CA ASP A 83 21.64 -13.91 -5.06
C ASP A 83 20.69 -12.71 -4.92
N ARG A 84 19.70 -12.61 -5.81
CA ARG A 84 18.75 -11.48 -5.81
C ARG A 84 17.31 -11.95 -5.69
N ASP A 85 16.57 -11.27 -4.83
CA ASP A 85 15.14 -11.48 -4.65
C ASP A 85 14.36 -10.39 -5.41
N PHE A 86 13.52 -10.84 -6.34
CA PHE A 86 12.67 -9.99 -7.16
C PHE A 86 11.25 -9.98 -6.61
N TYR A 87 10.68 -8.79 -6.49
CA TYR A 87 9.28 -8.58 -6.09
C TYR A 87 8.56 -7.73 -7.12
N ASP A 88 7.31 -8.09 -7.41
CA ASP A 88 6.38 -7.27 -8.18
C ASP A 88 4.98 -7.40 -7.59
N PHE A 89 4.16 -6.38 -7.83
CA PHE A 89 2.97 -6.11 -7.07
C PHE A 89 1.77 -5.93 -7.97
N LYS A 90 0.59 -6.26 -7.44
CA LYS A 90 -0.66 -6.14 -8.17
C LYS A 90 -1.76 -5.75 -7.19
N LEU A 91 -2.53 -4.73 -7.54
CA LEU A 91 -3.60 -4.23 -6.68
C LEU A 91 -4.92 -4.93 -7.03
N GLN A 92 -5.72 -5.17 -5.99
CA GLN A 92 -7.14 -5.39 -6.14
C GLN A 92 -7.86 -4.07 -5.93
N CYS A 93 -8.67 -3.69 -6.90
CA CYS A 93 -9.60 -2.58 -6.81
C CYS A 93 -11.00 -3.11 -6.50
N SER A 94 -11.96 -2.23 -6.18
CA SER A 94 -13.35 -2.64 -5.89
C SER A 94 -14.00 -3.49 -7.02
N GLY A 95 -13.55 -3.34 -8.27
CA GLY A 95 -14.01 -4.13 -9.42
C GLY A 95 -13.24 -5.44 -9.67
N GLY A 96 -12.24 -5.76 -8.87
CA GLY A 96 -11.40 -6.96 -9.03
C GLY A 96 -9.90 -6.63 -9.13
N TRP A 97 -9.11 -7.65 -9.42
CA TRP A 97 -7.67 -7.49 -9.63
C TRP A 97 -7.41 -6.66 -10.88
N THR A 98 -6.43 -5.77 -10.80
CA THR A 98 -5.87 -5.07 -11.97
C THR A 98 -5.47 -6.07 -13.06
N SER A 99 -5.46 -5.68 -14.34
CA SER A 99 -5.16 -6.63 -15.43
C SER A 99 -3.67 -6.99 -15.51
N ARG A 100 -2.80 -6.13 -15.01
CA ARG A 100 -1.33 -6.26 -15.08
C ARG A 100 -0.69 -6.13 -13.72
N TRP A 101 0.48 -6.74 -13.56
CA TRP A 101 1.39 -6.40 -12.47
C TRP A 101 1.94 -4.98 -12.66
N MET A 102 2.47 -4.37 -11.60
CA MET A 102 3.04 -3.03 -11.62
C MET A 102 4.25 -2.91 -12.56
N GLY A 103 4.87 -4.03 -12.92
CA GLY A 103 5.89 -4.09 -13.95
C GLY A 103 7.26 -3.64 -13.44
N LEU A 104 7.56 -3.93 -12.17
CA LEU A 104 8.94 -3.91 -11.70
C LEU A 104 9.76 -4.93 -12.47
N ARG A 105 11.05 -4.66 -12.69
CA ARG A 105 11.99 -5.64 -13.24
C ARG A 105 11.91 -6.91 -12.42
N PHE A 106 11.64 -8.00 -13.13
CA PHE A 106 11.38 -9.28 -12.52
C PHE A 106 12.07 -10.35 -13.37
N GLU A 107 13.27 -10.73 -12.95
CA GLU A 107 14.13 -11.68 -13.64
C GLU A 107 14.16 -12.94 -12.79
N GLY A 108 13.10 -13.73 -12.87
CA GLY A 108 12.99 -15.03 -12.19
C GLY A 108 13.34 -16.15 -13.14
N ASP A 109 14.37 -16.93 -12.82
CA ASP A 109 14.72 -18.17 -13.55
C ASP A 109 14.04 -19.42 -12.94
N GLY A 110 13.23 -19.24 -11.88
CA GLY A 110 12.62 -20.32 -11.10
C GLY A 110 11.10 -20.21 -10.93
N ASP A 111 10.53 -21.06 -10.06
CA ASP A 111 9.11 -21.03 -9.73
C ASP A 111 8.77 -19.78 -8.89
N ASP A 112 8.04 -18.85 -9.50
CA ASP A 112 7.56 -17.66 -8.81
C ASP A 112 6.48 -18.02 -7.78
N VAL A 113 6.60 -17.49 -6.57
CA VAL A 113 5.57 -17.65 -5.54
C VAL A 113 4.68 -16.42 -5.56
N THR A 114 3.39 -16.62 -5.84
CA THR A 114 2.37 -15.58 -5.74
C THR A 114 1.53 -15.77 -4.48
N LYS A 115 1.41 -14.71 -3.68
CA LYS A 115 0.50 -14.64 -2.53
C LYS A 115 -0.40 -13.43 -2.70
N SER A 116 -1.66 -13.56 -2.28
CA SER A 116 -2.64 -12.49 -2.40
C SER A 116 -3.47 -12.35 -1.14
N MET A 117 -3.87 -11.12 -0.83
CA MET A 117 -4.72 -10.80 0.29
C MET A 117 -5.70 -9.70 -0.07
N ALA A 118 -6.94 -9.89 0.34
CA ALA A 118 -8.04 -8.96 0.14
C ALA A 118 -8.63 -8.54 1.48
N CYS A 119 -9.06 -7.28 1.57
CA CYS A 119 -9.90 -6.76 2.61
C CYS A 119 -11.35 -7.17 2.34
N PRO A 120 -11.98 -7.97 3.22
CA PRO A 120 -13.32 -8.49 2.99
C PRO A 120 -14.36 -7.38 3.11
N GLY A 121 -14.80 -6.83 1.98
CA GLY A 121 -15.83 -5.78 1.92
C GLY A 121 -15.38 -4.40 2.42
N GLU A 122 -14.08 -4.20 2.64
CA GLU A 122 -13.51 -2.95 3.17
C GLU A 122 -12.38 -2.44 2.25
N ALA A 123 -12.12 -1.13 2.29
CA ALA A 123 -10.96 -0.54 1.64
C ALA A 123 -9.70 -0.69 2.50
N VAL A 124 -8.55 -0.76 1.83
CA VAL A 124 -7.24 -0.65 2.46
C VAL A 124 -7.07 0.77 2.99
N THR A 125 -6.67 0.90 4.25
CA THR A 125 -6.38 2.18 4.92
C THR A 125 -4.93 2.27 5.34
N GLY A 126 -4.13 1.21 5.18
CA GLY A 126 -2.76 1.16 5.63
C GLY A 126 -2.03 -0.09 5.17
N ILE A 127 -0.71 -0.05 5.27
CA ILE A 127 0.19 -1.14 4.94
C ILE A 127 1.31 -1.19 5.98
N GLU A 128 1.65 -2.41 6.39
CA GLU A 128 2.83 -2.73 7.18
C GLU A 128 3.77 -3.48 6.27
N VAL A 129 5.03 -3.06 6.20
CA VAL A 129 6.10 -3.74 5.47
C VAL A 129 7.08 -4.27 6.49
N ILE A 130 7.27 -5.58 6.49
CA ILE A 130 8.16 -6.31 7.38
C ILE A 130 9.27 -6.86 6.51
N ARG A 131 10.50 -6.60 6.88
CA ARG A 131 11.66 -7.04 6.10
C ARG A 131 12.76 -7.58 7.00
N GLY A 132 13.61 -8.38 6.39
CA GLY A 132 14.87 -8.78 6.97
C GLY A 132 15.69 -9.57 5.97
N ARG A 133 16.79 -10.09 6.47
CA ARG A 133 17.69 -10.97 5.72
C ARG A 133 17.88 -12.24 6.51
N VAL A 134 17.91 -13.38 5.83
CA VAL A 134 18.26 -14.66 6.42
C VAL A 134 19.75 -14.90 6.17
N GLU A 135 20.60 -14.62 7.16
CA GLU A 135 22.07 -14.72 7.04
C GLU A 135 22.54 -16.09 6.50
N LYS A 136 21.89 -17.18 6.91
CA LYS A 136 22.27 -18.54 6.51
C LYS A 136 22.10 -18.79 5.00
N THR A 137 21.07 -18.22 4.40
CA THR A 137 20.72 -18.44 2.98
C THR A 137 21.00 -17.24 2.12
N ASP A 138 21.44 -16.15 2.73
CA ASP A 138 21.67 -14.85 2.12
C ASP A 138 20.47 -14.29 1.33
N ARG A 139 19.27 -14.49 1.89
CA ARG A 139 18.00 -14.11 1.24
C ARG A 139 17.33 -12.95 1.94
N ASP A 140 16.87 -12.00 1.17
CA ASP A 140 16.05 -10.91 1.65
C ASP A 140 14.57 -11.29 1.56
N TYR A 141 13.85 -11.12 2.66
CA TYR A 141 12.41 -11.37 2.69
C TYR A 141 11.64 -10.07 2.87
N LEU A 142 10.48 -10.04 2.23
CA LEU A 142 9.54 -8.94 2.32
C LEU A 142 8.13 -9.50 2.56
N GLU A 143 7.60 -9.20 3.74
CA GLU A 143 6.26 -9.56 4.18
C GLU A 143 5.41 -8.29 4.37
N PHE A 144 4.10 -8.47 4.27
CA PHE A 144 3.14 -7.39 4.26
C PHE A 144 1.97 -7.69 5.18
N LYS A 145 1.43 -6.64 5.80
CA LYS A 145 0.05 -6.67 6.30
C LYS A 145 -0.71 -5.51 5.70
N LEU A 146 -1.97 -5.73 5.39
CA LEU A 146 -2.88 -4.67 5.00
C LEU A 146 -3.71 -4.27 6.22
N ARG A 147 -4.02 -2.98 6.31
CA ARG A 147 -5.02 -2.48 7.23
C ARG A 147 -6.34 -2.36 6.48
N CYS A 148 -7.30 -3.21 6.83
CA CYS A 148 -8.67 -3.16 6.32
C CYS A 148 -9.51 -2.35 7.31
N GLY A 149 -9.94 -1.16 6.91
CA GLY A 149 -10.62 -0.22 7.80
C GLY A 149 -9.77 0.13 9.03
N ARG A 150 -10.01 -0.55 10.16
CA ARG A 150 -9.25 -0.39 11.41
C ARG A 150 -8.43 -1.61 11.82
N ARG A 151 -8.60 -2.75 11.14
CA ARG A 151 -8.01 -4.04 11.52
C ARG A 151 -6.83 -4.37 10.62
N TRP A 152 -5.78 -4.94 11.20
CA TRP A 152 -4.68 -5.51 10.43
C TRP A 152 -5.02 -6.94 10.03
N THR A 153 -4.67 -7.30 8.80
CA THR A 153 -4.81 -8.65 8.28
C THR A 153 -3.71 -9.57 8.84
N GLY A 154 -3.77 -10.85 8.47
CA GLY A 154 -2.62 -11.75 8.61
C GLY A 154 -1.43 -11.32 7.74
N LEU A 155 -0.31 -12.01 7.91
CA LEU A 155 0.89 -11.84 7.08
C LEU A 155 0.64 -12.31 5.65
N LEU A 156 1.09 -11.51 4.71
CA LEU A 156 1.14 -11.79 3.28
C LEU A 156 2.61 -11.78 2.85
N GLY A 157 3.11 -12.86 2.26
CA GLY A 157 4.49 -12.93 1.79
C GLY A 157 5.09 -14.32 1.95
N LEU A 158 6.41 -14.40 1.85
CA LEU A 158 7.14 -15.61 2.17
C LEU A 158 7.38 -15.67 3.68
N PRO A 159 7.04 -16.80 4.34
CA PRO A 159 7.21 -16.92 5.78
C PRO A 159 8.69 -16.79 6.16
N PHE A 160 8.96 -15.92 7.13
CA PHE A 160 10.26 -15.89 7.80
C PHE A 160 10.47 -17.15 8.66
N GLU A 161 11.40 -18.01 8.26
CA GLU A 161 11.76 -19.24 9.01
C GLU A 161 13.02 -19.08 9.90
N GLY A 162 13.55 -17.86 10.05
CA GLY A 162 14.82 -17.62 10.74
C GLY A 162 14.68 -17.33 12.24
N GLY A 163 14.98 -18.29 13.11
CA GLY A 163 14.90 -18.11 14.58
C GLY A 163 15.90 -17.16 15.25
N GLY A 164 16.40 -16.10 14.59
CA GLY A 164 17.54 -15.32 15.13
C GLY A 164 17.67 -13.84 14.76
N LEU A 165 16.81 -13.26 13.93
CA LEU A 165 16.93 -11.84 13.53
C LEU A 165 15.65 -11.05 13.86
N ILE A 166 15.83 -9.80 14.29
CA ILE A 166 14.74 -8.87 14.58
C ILE A 166 14.28 -8.27 13.24
N PRO A 167 13.08 -8.61 12.72
CA PRO A 167 12.57 -7.98 11.52
C PRO A 167 12.42 -6.45 11.71
N ASP A 168 12.79 -5.68 10.70
CA ASP A 168 12.47 -4.25 10.65
C ASP A 168 11.04 -4.12 10.09
N SER A 169 10.13 -3.60 10.92
CA SER A 169 8.74 -3.36 10.52
C SER A 169 8.45 -1.87 10.46
N ARG A 170 7.80 -1.43 9.38
CA ARG A 170 7.35 -0.05 9.20
C ARG A 170 5.91 -0.02 8.70
N THR A 171 5.15 0.96 9.19
CA THR A 171 3.73 1.12 8.85
C THR A 171 3.44 2.48 8.25
N ALA A 172 2.55 2.50 7.26
CA ALA A 172 1.87 3.71 6.80
C ALA A 172 0.37 3.48 6.93
N THR A 173 -0.35 4.49 7.43
CA THR A 173 -1.81 4.52 7.38
C THR A 173 -2.23 5.83 6.74
N CYS A 174 -3.25 5.79 5.90
CA CYS A 174 -3.93 6.97 5.43
C CYS A 174 -4.47 7.82 6.60
N PRO A 175 -4.56 9.14 6.45
CA PRO A 175 -5.17 10.00 7.46
C PRO A 175 -6.60 9.57 7.78
N LYS A 176 -7.10 9.96 8.96
CA LYS A 176 -8.46 9.64 9.40
C LYS A 176 -9.48 10.18 8.38
N GLY A 177 -10.41 9.32 7.96
CA GLY A 177 -11.42 9.66 6.93
C GLY A 177 -10.93 9.45 5.49
N CYS A 178 -9.70 8.99 5.32
CA CYS A 178 -9.10 8.74 4.02
C CYS A 178 -8.79 7.24 3.85
N ILE A 179 -8.70 6.83 2.60
CA ILE A 179 -8.58 5.44 2.16
C ILE A 179 -7.56 5.36 1.04
N ALA A 180 -6.97 4.17 0.85
CA ALA A 180 -5.98 3.98 -0.18
C ALA A 180 -6.64 3.83 -1.56
N ASP A 181 -6.16 4.60 -2.54
CA ASP A 181 -6.54 4.49 -3.94
C ASP A 181 -5.35 4.12 -4.85
N GLY A 182 -4.15 3.93 -4.29
CA GLY A 182 -2.99 3.48 -5.04
C GLY A 182 -1.81 3.06 -4.18
N LEU A 183 -0.81 2.48 -4.85
CA LEU A 183 0.46 2.04 -4.29
C LEU A 183 1.59 2.50 -5.21
N ARG A 184 2.66 3.01 -4.62
CA ARG A 184 3.93 3.31 -5.28
C ARG A 184 5.01 2.47 -4.64
N VAL A 185 5.79 1.82 -5.48
CA VAL A 185 6.94 1.02 -5.09
C VAL A 185 8.17 1.61 -5.75
N THR A 186 9.18 1.89 -4.95
CA THR A 186 10.51 2.31 -5.41
C THR A 186 11.48 1.19 -5.06
N ARG A 187 12.10 0.60 -6.09
CA ARG A 187 13.22 -0.33 -5.94
C ARG A 187 14.52 0.44 -6.13
N GLY A 188 15.48 0.29 -5.22
CA GLY A 188 16.84 0.79 -5.36
C GLY A 188 17.82 -0.36 -5.49
N PHE A 189 18.64 -0.32 -6.54
CA PHE A 189 19.72 -1.26 -6.79
C PHE A 189 20.96 -0.81 -6.00
N GLN A 190 21.63 -1.72 -5.31
CA GLN A 190 22.98 -1.47 -4.80
C GLN A 190 24.00 -2.00 -5.80
N ASP A 191 24.79 -1.12 -6.41
CA ASP A 191 25.77 -1.46 -7.46
C ASP A 191 26.84 -2.47 -7.01
N TRP A 192 27.04 -2.59 -5.70
CA TRP A 192 28.00 -3.50 -5.06
C TRP A 192 27.33 -4.45 -4.05
N GLY A 193 25.99 -4.54 -4.08
CA GLY A 193 25.19 -5.33 -3.16
C GLY A 193 24.39 -6.41 -3.87
N ASP A 194 24.25 -7.53 -3.19
CA ASP A 194 23.21 -8.55 -3.38
C ASP A 194 21.83 -8.05 -2.93
N VAL A 195 21.77 -6.94 -2.17
CA VAL A 195 20.52 -6.37 -1.64
C VAL A 195 19.83 -5.46 -2.65
N ASP A 196 18.62 -5.87 -3.05
CA ASP A 196 17.62 -4.96 -3.59
C ASP A 196 16.76 -4.37 -2.47
N SER A 197 16.58 -3.05 -2.47
CA SER A 197 15.76 -2.37 -1.47
C SER A 197 14.43 -1.92 -2.05
N TYR A 198 13.34 -2.28 -1.36
CA TYR A 198 11.98 -1.92 -1.76
C TYR A 198 11.36 -0.94 -0.75
N ASP A 199 10.92 0.20 -1.27
CA ASP A 199 10.30 1.29 -0.54
C ASP A 199 8.85 1.44 -1.03
N MET A 200 7.90 1.48 -0.09
CA MET A 200 6.47 1.58 -0.41
C MET A 200 5.85 2.88 0.08
N GLN A 201 4.89 3.39 -0.68
CA GLN A 201 4.01 4.50 -0.31
C GLN A 201 2.57 4.18 -0.74
N LEU A 202 1.60 4.45 0.13
CA LEU A 202 0.20 4.40 -0.24
C LEU A 202 -0.24 5.77 -0.75
N ARG A 203 -1.08 5.77 -1.78
CA ARG A 203 -1.81 6.95 -2.20
C ARG A 203 -3.12 6.99 -1.44
N CYS A 204 -3.37 8.08 -0.73
CA CYS A 204 -4.52 8.25 0.13
C CYS A 204 -5.42 9.35 -0.43
N ARG A 205 -6.70 9.02 -0.57
CA ARG A 205 -7.77 9.94 -0.96
C ARG A 205 -8.79 10.03 0.17
N CYS A 206 -9.21 11.24 0.50
CA CYS A 206 -10.19 11.44 1.55
C CYS A 206 -11.60 11.35 0.98
N LEU A 207 -12.47 10.62 1.68
CA LEU A 207 -13.88 10.61 1.30
C LEU A 207 -14.47 11.95 1.76
N ASP A 208 -14.93 12.77 0.81
CA ASP A 208 -15.65 13.98 1.14
C ASP A 208 -16.85 13.61 2.02
N ALA A 209 -16.87 14.16 3.24
CA ALA A 209 -17.96 13.95 4.19
C ALA A 209 -19.31 14.55 3.74
N SER A 210 -19.34 15.20 2.56
CA SER A 210 -20.47 16.01 2.06
C SER A 210 -21.45 15.26 1.14
N LYS A 211 -21.32 13.94 0.95
CA LYS A 211 -22.24 13.17 0.08
C LYS A 211 -23.23 12.25 0.84
N GLY A 212 -23.56 12.61 2.08
CA GLY A 212 -24.45 11.84 2.97
C GLY A 212 -25.65 12.58 3.55
N GLU A 213 -25.81 13.89 3.34
CA GLU A 213 -26.93 14.67 3.89
C GLU A 213 -27.47 15.68 2.86
N GLY A 214 -28.73 15.48 2.42
CA GLY A 214 -29.50 16.41 1.55
C GLY A 214 -30.35 15.73 0.47
N GLU A 215 -31.54 15.23 0.83
CA GLU A 215 -32.89 15.69 0.37
C GLU A 215 -33.25 15.44 -1.12
N GLY A 216 -34.38 14.82 -1.50
CA GLY A 216 -35.53 14.29 -0.77
C GLY A 216 -36.60 13.71 -1.72
N ALA A 217 -37.57 12.97 -1.19
CA ALA A 217 -38.92 12.88 -1.74
C ALA A 217 -39.91 12.48 -0.64
N VAL A 218 -40.80 13.43 -0.37
CA VAL A 218 -41.96 13.37 0.51
C VAL A 218 -42.91 12.25 0.07
N GLY A 219 -43.34 11.41 1.02
CA GLY A 219 -44.38 10.39 0.81
C GLY A 219 -45.03 9.99 2.14
N GLN A 220 -46.32 10.27 2.25
CA GLN A 220 -47.17 10.20 3.44
C GLN A 220 -47.34 8.83 4.13
N LYS A 221 -47.55 8.92 5.45
CA LYS A 221 -48.51 8.17 6.31
C LYS A 221 -48.41 6.63 6.43
N GLY A 222 -48.15 6.19 7.66
CA GLY A 222 -48.70 4.96 8.24
C GLY A 222 -47.96 4.51 9.50
N PRO A 223 -48.61 4.36 10.67
CA PRO A 223 -47.96 3.92 11.89
C PRO A 223 -48.03 2.39 12.02
N THR A 224 -46.92 1.72 12.31
CA THR A 224 -46.94 0.39 12.91
C THR A 224 -45.94 0.30 14.07
N LEU A 225 -46.55 0.32 15.24
CA LEU A 225 -46.09 -0.13 16.54
C LEU A 225 -45.52 -1.56 16.47
N PHE A 226 -44.36 -1.81 17.11
CA PHE A 226 -43.82 -3.07 17.70
C PHE A 226 -42.28 -2.95 17.65
N GLY A 227 -41.49 -3.04 18.71
CA GLY A 227 -41.74 -3.20 20.14
C GLY A 227 -40.43 -2.89 20.89
N ALA A 228 -40.56 -2.22 22.03
CA ALA A 228 -39.46 -1.94 22.94
C ALA A 228 -39.11 -3.17 23.78
N ARG A 229 -37.81 -3.48 23.90
CA ARG A 229 -37.05 -4.13 25.00
C ARG A 229 -35.70 -4.62 24.42
N ALA A 230 -34.54 -4.50 25.05
CA ALA A 230 -34.23 -4.26 26.45
C ALA A 230 -32.92 -3.46 26.57
N ILE A 231 -32.99 -2.37 27.33
CA ILE A 231 -31.87 -1.77 28.03
C ILE A 231 -31.83 -2.47 29.39
N GLY A 232 -30.78 -3.23 29.66
CA GLY A 232 -30.58 -3.84 30.97
C GLY A 232 -29.80 -5.14 30.93
N ASP A 233 -28.48 -5.06 30.71
CA ASP A 233 -27.54 -6.13 31.09
C ASP A 233 -26.12 -5.58 31.26
N THR A 234 -25.97 -4.59 32.15
CA THR A 234 -24.66 -4.05 32.55
C THR A 234 -24.52 -3.89 34.06
N LYS A 235 -25.19 -4.75 34.83
CA LYS A 235 -25.05 -4.80 36.30
C LYS A 235 -24.87 -6.20 36.91
N ARG A 236 -24.66 -7.25 36.11
CA ARG A 236 -24.54 -8.64 36.61
C ARG A 236 -23.12 -9.23 36.56
N LEU A 237 -22.08 -8.42 36.37
CA LEU A 237 -20.68 -8.89 36.31
C LEU A 237 -19.77 -8.34 37.44
N VAL A 238 -20.34 -7.78 38.52
CA VAL A 238 -19.55 -7.24 39.65
C VAL A 238 -19.81 -7.96 40.99
N GLU A 239 -20.71 -8.96 41.03
CA GLU A 239 -21.00 -9.72 42.26
C GLU A 239 -20.39 -11.14 42.30
N GLU A 240 -19.47 -11.48 41.39
CA GLU A 240 -18.81 -12.81 41.36
C GLU A 240 -17.30 -12.75 41.62
N VAL A 241 -16.81 -11.67 42.25
CA VAL A 241 -15.39 -11.50 42.66
C VAL A 241 -15.24 -11.27 44.17
N LYS A 242 -16.25 -11.60 44.98
CA LYS A 242 -16.17 -11.53 46.47
C LYS A 242 -16.74 -12.74 47.20
N ARG A 243 -16.41 -13.95 46.74
CA ARG A 243 -16.36 -15.13 47.61
C ARG A 243 -15.04 -15.86 47.44
#